data_AF-A0A4P7R4L3-F1
#
_entry.id   AF-A0A4P7R4L3-F1
#
_cell.length_a   1.000
_cell.length_b   1.000
_cell.length_c   1.000
_cell.angle_alpha   90.00
_cell.angle_beta   90.00
_cell.angle_gamma   90.00
#
_symmetry.space_group_name_H-M   'P 1'
#
loop_
_entity.id
_entity.type
_entity.pdbx_description
1 polymer ?
#
loop_
_entity_poly.entity_id
_entity_poly.type
_entity_poly.pdbx_seq_one_letter_code
_entity_poly.pdbx_strand_id
1 'polypeptide(L)'
;MACAQGDAAFASTCTIEQAQGKDGLILTIRHPDGAFRRLLVTQDGRGVIAADGAEVAKVTILGGDGIEVALGGNRYRLPATVKGTTKPS
;
A
#
# COMPACT_ATOMS: atom_id res chain seq x y z
N MET A 1 5.97 -4.48 -7.29
CA MET A 1 4.96 -3.42 -7.47
C MET A 1 5.65 -2.09 -7.73
N ALA A 2 4.96 -1.14 -8.35
CA ALA A 2 5.54 0.18 -8.64
C ALA A 2 5.54 1.07 -7.40
N CYS A 3 6.71 1.59 -7.05
CA CYS A 3 6.91 2.52 -5.95
C CYS A 3 7.95 3.59 -6.30
N ALA A 4 7.93 4.70 -5.57
CA ALA A 4 8.88 5.81 -5.69
C ALA A 4 9.14 6.44 -4.32
N GLN A 5 10.30 7.05 -4.15
CA GLN A 5 10.68 7.81 -2.97
C GLN A 5 11.01 9.26 -3.36
N GLY A 6 10.41 10.23 -2.67
CA GLY A 6 10.47 11.64 -3.02
C GLY A 6 10.01 11.86 -4.47
N ASP A 7 10.81 12.61 -5.23
CA ASP A 7 10.56 12.94 -6.64
C ASP A 7 11.07 11.89 -7.64
N ALA A 8 11.60 10.76 -7.16
CA ALA A 8 12.08 9.70 -8.03
C ALA A 8 10.97 9.16 -8.94
N ALA A 9 11.37 8.61 -10.09
CA ALA A 9 10.46 7.91 -10.98
C ALA A 9 9.94 6.61 -10.32
N PHE A 10 8.72 6.21 -10.68
CA PHE A 10 8.19 4.92 -10.28
C PHE A 10 8.99 3.78 -10.87
N ALA A 11 9.40 2.83 -10.03
CA ALA A 11 10.05 1.61 -10.43
C ALA A 11 9.37 0.40 -9.79
N SER A 12 9.33 -0.73 -10.49
CA SER A 12 8.71 -1.98 -10.02
C SER A 12 9.60 -2.76 -9.04
N THR A 13 10.14 -2.09 -8.04
CA THR A 13 11.18 -2.62 -7.15
C THR A 13 10.69 -3.01 -5.76
N CYS A 14 9.54 -2.48 -5.31
CA CYS A 14 8.98 -2.85 -4.02
C CYS A 14 8.23 -4.18 -4.09
N THR A 15 8.23 -4.92 -2.98
CA THR A 15 7.37 -6.11 -2.79
C THR A 15 6.22 -5.79 -1.84
N ILE A 16 5.14 -6.55 -1.94
CA ILE A 16 3.97 -6.39 -1.09
C ILE A 16 3.54 -7.76 -0.54
N GLU A 17 3.34 -7.81 0.76
CA GLU A 17 2.79 -8.95 1.48
C GLU A 17 1.44 -8.55 2.08
N GLN A 18 0.49 -9.49 2.10
CA GLN A 18 -0.86 -9.30 2.62
C GLN A 18 -1.07 -10.21 3.82
N ALA A 19 -1.62 -9.65 4.91
CA ALA A 19 -1.95 -10.42 6.10
C ALA A 19 -3.27 -9.95 6.69
N GLN A 20 -4.11 -10.89 7.13
CA GLN A 20 -5.33 -10.55 7.86
C GLN A 20 -4.96 -10.20 9.31
N GLY A 21 -5.23 -8.97 9.71
CA GLY A 21 -5.11 -8.49 11.09
C GLY A 21 -6.46 -8.42 11.79
N LYS A 22 -6.44 -8.09 13.08
CA LYS A 22 -7.64 -7.86 13.90
C LYS A 22 -8.51 -6.73 13.36
N ASP A 23 -7.87 -5.68 12.82
CA ASP A 23 -8.53 -4.46 12.37
C ASP A 23 -8.83 -4.44 10.86
N GLY A 24 -8.42 -5.50 10.14
CA GLY A 24 -8.61 -5.61 8.69
C GLY A 24 -7.37 -6.13 7.96
N LEU A 25 -7.37 -5.98 6.64
CA LEU A 25 -6.27 -6.40 5.78
C LEU A 25 -5.07 -5.46 5.95
N ILE A 26 -3.92 -6.02 6.33
CA ILE A 26 -2.65 -5.31 6.44
C ILE A 26 -1.81 -5.60 5.19
N LEU A 27 -1.30 -4.53 4.58
CA LEU A 27 -0.33 -4.57 3.50
C LEU A 27 1.04 -4.20 4.06
N THR A 28 2.01 -5.10 3.95
CA THR A 28 3.42 -4.80 4.25
C THR A 28 4.15 -4.58 2.94
N ILE A 29 4.59 -3.35 2.69
CA ILE A 29 5.38 -2.98 1.52
C ILE A 29 6.85 -2.95 1.93
N ARG A 30 7.70 -3.72 1.25
CA ARG A 30 9.16 -3.72 1.46
C ARG A 30 9.85 -2.99 0.32
N HIS A 31 10.78 -2.13 0.71
CA HIS A 31 11.71 -1.44 -0.18
C HIS A 31 13.01 -2.26 -0.35
N PRO A 32 13.75 -2.06 -1.46
CA PRO A 32 15.01 -2.78 -1.71
C PRO A 32 16.12 -2.51 -0.68
N ASP A 33 16.05 -1.37 0.01
CA ASP A 33 16.99 -0.97 1.07
C ASP A 33 16.69 -1.66 2.42
N GLY A 34 15.65 -2.48 2.48
CA GLY A 34 15.20 -3.17 3.69
C GLY A 34 14.18 -2.39 4.53
N ALA A 35 13.89 -1.13 4.20
CA ALA A 35 12.84 -0.37 4.84
C ALA A 35 11.46 -0.96 4.49
N PHE A 36 10.48 -0.78 5.36
CA PHE A 36 9.12 -1.24 5.11
C PHE A 36 8.06 -0.29 5.65
N ARG A 37 6.87 -0.34 5.06
CA ARG A 37 5.69 0.37 5.52
C ARG A 37 4.52 -0.60 5.67
N ARG A 38 3.73 -0.42 6.71
CA ARG A 38 2.50 -1.19 6.95
C ARG A 38 1.29 -0.30 6.75
N LEU A 39 0.38 -0.74 5.90
CA LEU A 39 -0.86 -0.04 5.58
C LEU A 39 -2.05 -0.91 5.98
N LEU A 40 -3.03 -0.36 6.66
CA LEU A 40 -4.32 -1.00 6.91
C LEU A 40 -5.29 -0.58 5.80
N VAL A 41 -5.91 -1.56 5.13
CA VAL A 41 -6.98 -1.32 4.16
C VAL A 41 -8.24 -0.93 4.90
N THR A 42 -8.85 0.19 4.50
CA THR A 42 -10.09 0.69 5.11
C THR A 42 -11.25 -0.26 4.82
N GLN A 43 -12.25 -0.29 5.71
CA GLN A 43 -13.40 -1.21 5.58
C GLN A 43 -14.22 -1.00 4.31
N ASP A 44 -14.17 0.20 3.72
CA ASP A 44 -14.83 0.48 2.44
C ASP A 44 -14.01 0.01 1.21
N GLY A 45 -12.83 -0.57 1.43
CA GLY A 45 -11.95 -1.16 0.41
C GLY A 45 -11.37 -0.17 -0.60
N ARG A 46 -11.66 1.14 -0.43
CA ARG A 46 -11.30 2.20 -1.38
C ARG A 46 -10.10 3.03 -0.92
N GLY A 47 -9.58 2.76 0.27
CA GLY A 47 -8.48 3.50 0.86
C GLY A 47 -7.56 2.62 1.68
N VAL A 48 -6.45 3.25 2.08
CA VAL A 48 -5.48 2.68 3.03
C VAL A 48 -5.05 3.76 4.01
N ILE A 49 -4.73 3.36 5.23
CA ILE A 49 -4.14 4.22 6.27
C ILE A 49 -2.85 3.59 6.78
N ALA A 50 -1.97 4.36 7.40
CA ALA A 50 -0.82 3.77 8.10
C ALA A 50 -1.31 2.86 9.24
N ALA A 51 -0.80 1.63 9.32
CA ALA A 51 -1.27 0.66 10.30
C ALA A 51 -0.89 1.01 11.75
N ASP A 52 0.09 1.89 11.94
CA ASP A 52 0.47 2.46 13.25
C ASP A 52 -0.19 3.81 13.54
N GLY A 53 -0.96 4.37 12.58
CA GLY A 53 -1.59 5.68 12.68
C GLY A 53 -0.64 6.86 12.74
N ALA A 54 0.67 6.65 12.55
CA ALA A 54 1.68 7.70 12.77
C ALA A 54 1.74 8.73 11.63
N GLU A 55 1.31 8.34 10.43
CA GLU A 55 1.36 9.18 9.24
C GLU A 55 0.05 9.09 8.44
N VAL A 56 -0.42 10.22 7.90
CA VAL A 56 -1.63 10.27 7.09
C VAL A 56 -1.30 9.87 5.64
N ALA A 57 -1.91 8.77 5.19
CA ALA A 57 -1.81 8.36 3.79
C ALA A 57 -2.69 9.25 2.91
N LYS A 58 -2.11 9.81 1.84
CA LYS A 58 -2.86 10.50 0.80
C LYS A 58 -3.14 9.54 -0.34
N VAL A 59 -4.42 9.23 -0.57
CA VAL A 59 -4.87 8.32 -1.63
C VAL A 59 -5.35 9.15 -2.83
N THR A 60 -4.87 8.82 -4.02
CA THR A 60 -5.31 9.39 -5.30
C THR A 60 -5.78 8.26 -6.19
N ILE A 61 -6.97 8.38 -6.77
CA ILE A 61 -7.47 7.38 -7.73
C ILE A 61 -6.73 7.56 -9.05
N LEU A 62 -6.12 6.49 -9.55
CA LEU A 62 -5.56 6.44 -10.89
C LEU A 62 -6.63 5.86 -11.82
N GLY A 63 -6.91 6.50 -12.96
CA GLY A 63 -7.82 5.93 -13.96
C GLY A 63 -7.33 4.55 -14.42
N GLY A 64 -8.24 3.58 -14.58
CA GLY A 64 -7.89 2.22 -15.02
C GLY A 64 -7.46 1.27 -13.89
N ASP A 65 -8.26 1.18 -12.82
CA ASP A 65 -8.17 0.14 -11.79
C ASP A 65 -6.97 0.23 -10.81
N GLY A 66 -6.51 1.44 -10.47
CA GLY A 66 -5.46 1.64 -9.47
C GLY A 66 -5.67 2.82 -8.51
N ILE A 67 -4.92 2.81 -7.41
CA ILE A 67 -4.73 3.98 -6.54
C ILE A 67 -3.24 4.27 -6.39
N GLU A 68 -2.89 5.55 -6.28
CA GLU A 68 -1.62 6.02 -5.78
C GLU A 68 -1.75 6.36 -4.30
N VAL A 69 -0.83 5.86 -3.48
CA VAL A 69 -0.78 6.10 -2.04
C VAL A 69 0.52 6.82 -1.73
N ALA A 70 0.44 8.05 -1.24
CA ALA A 70 1.58 8.80 -0.74
C ALA A 70 1.62 8.76 0.79
N LEU A 71 2.77 8.35 1.35
CA LEU A 71 2.99 8.23 2.80
C LEU A 71 4.47 8.44 3.14
N GLY A 72 4.79 9.39 4.02
CA GLY A 72 6.15 9.57 4.55
C GLY A 72 7.21 9.80 3.47
N GLY A 73 6.87 10.58 2.44
CA GLY A 73 7.74 10.81 1.28
C GLY A 73 7.82 9.65 0.29
N ASN A 74 7.14 8.54 0.52
CA ASN A 74 7.03 7.42 -0.41
C ASN A 74 5.73 7.51 -1.21
N ARG A 75 5.72 6.96 -2.42
CA ARG A 75 4.56 6.83 -3.29
C ARG A 75 4.45 5.39 -3.78
N TYR A 76 3.26 4.82 -3.72
CA TYR A 76 2.98 3.42 -4.08
C TYR A 76 1.83 3.35 -5.05
N ARG A 77 1.92 2.50 -6.08
CA ARG A 77 0.76 2.16 -6.93
C ARG A 77 0.18 0.82 -6.50
N LEU A 78 -1.03 0.85 -5.97
CA LEU A 78 -1.81 -0.33 -5.58
C LEU A 78 -2.94 -0.56 -6.60
N PRO A 79 -3.37 -1.81 -6.82
CA PRO A 79 -4.60 -2.07 -7.56
C PRO A 79 -5.81 -1.48 -6.82
N ALA A 80 -6.83 -1.03 -7.54
CA ALA A 80 -8.03 -0.37 -6.99
C ALA A 80 -8.85 -1.28 -6.08
N THR A 81 -8.70 -2.60 -6.21
CA THR A 81 -9.17 -3.56 -5.23
C THR A 81 -7.99 -4.27 -4.62
N VAL A 82 -7.65 -3.89 -3.39
CA VAL A 82 -6.85 -4.73 -2.51
C VAL A 82 -7.81 -5.70 -1.82
N LYS A 83 -8.39 -6.63 -2.60
CA LYS A 83 -9.08 -7.77 -2.01
C LYS A 83 -8.00 -8.61 -1.38
N GLY A 84 -8.10 -8.82 -0.06
CA GLY A 84 -7.25 -9.76 0.66
C GLY A 84 -7.28 -11.05 -0.11
N THR A 85 -6.18 -11.42 -0.75
CA THR A 85 -6.08 -12.73 -1.36
C THR A 85 -5.96 -13.71 -0.21
N THR A 86 -7.09 -14.10 0.37
CA THR A 86 -7.18 -15.31 1.15
C THR A 86 -6.78 -16.41 0.19
N LYS A 87 -5.52 -16.85 0.24
CA LYS A 87 -5.14 -18.13 -0.35
C LYS A 87 -5.80 -19.20 0.52
N PRO A 88 -6.78 -19.96 0.02
CA PRO A 88 -7.21 -21.15 0.75
C PRO A 88 -6.07 -22.17 0.64
N SER A 89 -5.66 -22.74 1.76
CA SER A 89 -4.88 -23.97 1.82
C SER A 89 -5.49 -24.83 2.90
#